data_AF-A0A4Q3CCE2-F1
#
_entry.id   AF-A0A4Q3CCE2-F1
#
_cell.length_a   1.000
_cell.length_b   1.000
_cell.length_c   1.000
_cell.angle_alpha   90.00
_cell.angle_beta   90.00
_cell.angle_gamma   90.00
#
_symmetry.space_group_name_H-M   'P 1'
#
loop_
_entity.id
_entity.type
_entity.pdbx_description
1 polymer ?
#
loop_
_entity_poly.entity_id
_entity_poly.type
_entity_poly.pdbx_seq_one_letter_code
_entity_poly.pdbx_strand_id
1 'polypeptide(L)'
;TGKVKLIYRDFPIDGQGMGLLFASVARCAGKDNYVAMVDEFFTRQYDLLNAAQTGSALPVLNEIGAKFGLSQDQILTCIDHRPDLKQSILDAQKAASDKGVRSTPTIYINDEVVSNPTQENVIAAIEKALGNPVPAAATTETPVAPAGAAPAPAAAPGAVPPATPPQ
;
A
#
# COMPACT_ATOMS: atom_id res chain seq x y z
N THR A 1 16.56 10.17 -20.14
CA THR A 1 16.20 11.60 -20.08
C THR A 1 16.57 12.28 -18.77
N GLY A 2 16.83 11.61 -17.63
CA GLY A 2 17.43 12.27 -16.44
C GLY A 2 16.62 13.42 -15.81
N LYS A 3 15.37 13.61 -16.26
CA LYS A 3 14.50 14.74 -15.88
C LYS A 3 13.84 14.56 -14.52
N VAL A 4 13.71 13.33 -14.04
CA VAL A 4 13.00 12.98 -12.80
C VAL A 4 13.84 11.98 -12.00
N LYS A 5 13.87 12.17 -10.68
CA LYS A 5 14.38 11.19 -9.72
C LYS A 5 13.22 10.71 -8.85
N LEU A 6 12.85 9.44 -8.99
CA LEU A 6 11.84 8.82 -8.14
C LEU A 6 12.46 8.45 -6.79
N ILE A 7 11.81 8.88 -5.70
CA ILE A 7 12.15 8.47 -4.33
C ILE A 7 10.89 7.86 -3.73
N TYR A 8 10.90 6.54 -3.58
CA TYR A 8 9.87 5.83 -2.82
C TYR A 8 10.21 5.88 -1.33
N ARG A 9 9.21 6.12 -0.48
CA ARG A 9 9.36 6.15 0.98
C ARG A 9 8.28 5.28 1.61
N ASP A 10 8.71 4.30 2.38
CA ASP A 10 7.80 3.46 3.15
C ASP A 10 6.98 4.32 4.13
N PHE A 11 5.67 4.09 4.17
CA PHE A 11 4.77 4.72 5.13
C PHE A 11 3.76 3.69 5.64
N PRO A 12 4.16 2.78 6.54
CA PRO A 12 3.20 1.90 7.19
C PRO A 12 2.28 2.75 8.08
N ILE A 13 1.04 2.99 7.63
CA ILE A 13 0.09 3.93 8.25
C ILE A 13 -0.03 3.67 9.76
N ASP A 14 -0.23 2.40 10.14
CA ASP A 14 -0.41 2.00 11.53
C ASP A 14 0.91 1.66 12.26
N GLY A 15 2.07 1.80 11.60
CA GLY A 15 3.36 1.40 12.16
C GLY A 15 3.53 -0.11 12.40
N GLN A 16 2.60 -0.93 11.89
CA GLN A 16 2.56 -2.38 12.06
C GLN A 16 1.86 -3.08 10.89
N GLY A 17 1.68 -4.39 10.99
CA GLY A 17 0.92 -5.19 10.03
C GLY A 17 1.60 -5.31 8.66
N MET A 18 0.79 -5.47 7.62
CA MET A 18 1.26 -5.78 6.26
C MET A 18 2.12 -4.66 5.66
N GLY A 19 1.83 -3.39 5.98
CA GLY A 19 2.66 -2.27 5.51
C GLY A 19 4.09 -2.32 6.05
N LEU A 20 4.25 -2.63 7.35
CA LEU A 20 5.57 -2.78 7.96
C LEU A 20 6.28 -4.04 7.44
N LEU A 21 5.53 -5.12 7.20
CA LEU A 21 6.04 -6.36 6.62
C LEU A 21 6.64 -6.14 5.24
N PHE A 22 5.88 -5.51 4.33
CA PHE A 22 6.36 -5.24 2.97
C PHE A 22 7.59 -4.33 2.99
N ALA A 23 7.58 -3.26 3.79
CA ALA A 23 8.74 -2.39 3.95
C ALA A 23 9.97 -3.14 4.49
N SER A 24 9.78 -4.04 5.45
CA SER A 24 10.87 -4.82 6.05
C SER A 24 11.48 -5.79 5.04
N VAL A 25 10.65 -6.58 4.36
CA VAL A 25 11.12 -7.57 3.37
C VAL A 25 11.74 -6.87 2.16
N ALA A 26 11.17 -5.76 1.69
CA ALA A 26 11.73 -4.96 0.60
C ALA A 26 13.14 -4.45 0.92
N ARG A 27 13.35 -3.90 2.11
CA ARG A 27 14.68 -3.41 2.55
C ARG A 27 15.68 -4.55 2.75
N CYS A 28 15.19 -5.70 3.18
CA CYS A 28 15.98 -6.92 3.32
C CYS A 28 16.58 -7.43 2.00
N ALA A 29 15.89 -7.23 0.88
CA ALA A 29 16.36 -7.62 -0.45
C ALA A 29 17.60 -6.84 -0.92
N GLY A 30 18.00 -5.79 -0.18
CA GLY A 30 19.14 -4.94 -0.48
C GLY A 30 18.77 -3.75 -1.37
N LYS A 31 19.66 -2.75 -1.41
CA LYS A 31 19.41 -1.47 -2.10
C LYS A 31 19.17 -1.64 -3.60
N ASP A 32 19.88 -2.57 -4.22
CA ASP A 32 19.82 -2.78 -5.67
C ASP A 32 18.49 -3.43 -6.11
N ASN A 33 17.90 -4.26 -5.24
CA ASN A 33 16.62 -4.94 -5.50
C ASN A 33 15.42 -4.22 -4.90
N TYR A 34 15.61 -3.22 -4.05
CA TYR A 34 14.53 -2.60 -3.26
C TYR A 34 13.34 -2.16 -4.13
N VAL A 35 13.60 -1.42 -5.20
CA VAL A 35 12.53 -0.91 -6.07
C VAL A 35 11.81 -2.04 -6.80
N ALA A 36 12.54 -3.04 -7.29
CA ALA A 36 11.96 -4.18 -7.99
C ALA A 36 11.16 -5.09 -7.03
N MET A 37 11.60 -5.23 -5.78
CA MET A 37 10.85 -5.94 -4.75
C MET A 37 9.57 -5.20 -4.36
N VAL A 38 9.62 -3.86 -4.24
CA VAL A 38 8.42 -3.04 -4.04
C VAL A 38 7.43 -3.23 -5.20
N ASP A 39 7.91 -3.25 -6.44
CA ASP A 39 7.09 -3.46 -7.64
C ASP A 39 6.42 -4.85 -7.65
N GLU A 40 7.18 -5.91 -7.33
CA GLU A 40 6.62 -7.26 -7.21
C GLU A 40 5.59 -7.34 -6.07
N PHE A 41 5.82 -6.64 -4.94
CA PHE A 41 4.82 -6.57 -3.87
C PHE A 41 3.53 -5.89 -4.31
N PHE A 42 3.60 -4.81 -5.10
CA PHE A 42 2.39 -4.21 -5.66
C PHE A 42 1.71 -5.12 -6.67
N THR A 43 2.49 -5.84 -7.49
CA THR A 43 1.97 -6.81 -8.47
C THR A 43 1.26 -7.99 -7.79
N ARG A 44 1.82 -8.52 -6.70
CA ARG A 44 1.28 -9.66 -5.93
C ARG A 44 0.42 -9.23 -4.74
N GLN A 45 0.12 -7.94 -4.60
CA GLN A 45 -0.53 -7.40 -3.41
C GLN A 45 -1.85 -8.11 -3.10
N TYR A 46 -2.69 -8.31 -4.12
CA TYR A 46 -3.97 -8.99 -3.97
C TYR A 46 -3.83 -10.42 -3.43
N ASP A 47 -2.96 -11.22 -4.06
CA ASP A 47 -2.70 -12.61 -3.64
C ASP A 47 -2.20 -12.68 -2.20
N LEU A 48 -1.26 -11.80 -1.86
CA LEU A 48 -0.60 -11.78 -0.57
C LEU A 48 -1.55 -11.34 0.56
N LEU A 49 -2.39 -10.34 0.32
CA LEU A 49 -3.40 -9.89 1.27
C LEU A 49 -4.51 -10.93 1.47
N ASN A 50 -4.91 -11.65 0.42
CA ASN A 50 -5.87 -12.75 0.55
C ASN A 50 -5.28 -13.94 1.31
N ALA A 51 -4.05 -14.32 0.98
CA ALA A 51 -3.36 -15.40 1.67
C ALA A 51 -3.12 -15.07 3.16
N ALA A 52 -2.88 -13.80 3.50
CA ALA A 52 -2.73 -13.36 4.88
C ALA A 52 -4.00 -13.58 5.72
N GLN A 53 -5.19 -13.49 5.13
CA GLN A 53 -6.47 -13.71 5.84
C GLN A 53 -6.63 -15.16 6.32
N THR A 54 -5.96 -16.12 5.67
CA THR A 54 -6.01 -17.55 6.01
C THR A 54 -4.72 -18.06 6.65
N GLY A 55 -3.80 -17.16 7.03
CA GLY A 55 -2.49 -17.52 7.60
C GLY A 55 -1.51 -18.15 6.60
N SER A 56 -1.79 -18.05 5.30
CA SER A 56 -1.03 -18.68 4.21
C SER A 56 -0.14 -17.70 3.44
N ALA A 57 0.22 -16.55 4.02
CA ALA A 57 1.05 -15.54 3.36
C ALA A 57 2.52 -15.97 3.15
N LEU A 58 3.06 -16.82 4.02
CA LEU A 58 4.48 -17.22 3.98
C LEU A 58 4.87 -17.93 2.67
N PRO A 59 4.10 -18.90 2.13
CA PRO A 59 4.33 -19.44 0.78
C PRO A 59 4.45 -18.37 -0.31
N VAL A 60 3.56 -17.38 -0.33
CA VAL A 60 3.56 -16.29 -1.32
C VAL A 60 4.81 -15.40 -1.13
N LEU A 61 5.18 -15.09 0.12
CA LEU A 61 6.41 -14.36 0.42
C LEU A 61 7.66 -15.12 -0.03
N ASN A 62 7.68 -16.43 0.12
CA ASN A 62 8.80 -17.27 -0.33
C ASN A 62 8.90 -17.27 -1.87
N GLU A 63 7.79 -17.33 -2.60
CA GLU A 63 7.78 -17.20 -4.06
C GLU A 63 8.34 -15.84 -4.51
N ILE A 64 7.88 -14.76 -3.87
CA ILE A 64 8.37 -13.40 -4.14
C ILE A 64 9.86 -13.32 -3.82
N GLY A 65 10.28 -13.73 -2.63
CA GLY A 65 11.66 -13.72 -2.18
C GLY A 65 12.61 -14.49 -3.10
N ALA A 66 12.19 -15.67 -3.57
CA ALA A 66 12.98 -16.50 -4.46
C ALA A 66 13.30 -15.81 -5.79
N LYS A 67 12.38 -14.98 -6.33
CA LYS A 67 12.65 -14.17 -7.55
C LYS A 67 13.82 -13.19 -7.36
N PHE A 68 14.08 -12.78 -6.13
CA PHE A 68 15.17 -11.87 -5.77
C PHE A 68 16.36 -12.59 -5.09
N GLY A 69 16.41 -13.91 -5.16
CA GLY A 69 17.50 -14.72 -4.61
C GLY A 69 17.51 -14.85 -3.08
N LEU A 70 16.39 -14.56 -2.41
CA LEU A 70 16.24 -14.79 -0.97
C LEU A 70 15.84 -16.24 -0.71
N SER A 71 16.54 -16.88 0.23
CA SER A 71 16.14 -18.16 0.82
C SER A 71 14.97 -18.00 1.79
N GLN A 72 14.31 -19.12 2.13
CA GLN A 72 13.21 -19.11 3.10
C GLN A 72 13.68 -18.62 4.48
N ASP A 73 14.87 -19.02 4.93
CA ASP A 73 15.44 -18.56 6.21
C ASP A 73 15.71 -17.05 6.21
N GLN A 74 16.16 -16.50 5.08
CA GLN A 74 16.29 -15.05 4.93
C GLN A 74 14.94 -14.35 4.98
N ILE A 75 13.91 -14.89 4.33
CA ILE A 75 12.55 -14.34 4.42
C ILE A 75 12.04 -14.36 5.86
N LEU A 76 12.19 -15.49 6.58
CA LEU A 76 11.82 -15.60 8.00
C LEU A 76 12.54 -14.55 8.86
N THR A 77 13.84 -14.35 8.63
CA THR A 77 14.62 -13.31 9.31
C THR A 77 14.09 -11.89 9.02
N CYS A 78 13.57 -11.67 7.81
CA CYS A 78 13.10 -10.36 7.36
C CYS A 78 11.69 -10.02 7.87
N ILE A 79 10.82 -11.03 8.01
CA ILE A 79 9.49 -10.84 8.59
C ILE A 79 9.54 -10.60 10.10
N ASP A 80 10.61 -11.02 10.78
CA ASP A 80 10.80 -10.80 12.22
C ASP A 80 11.07 -9.33 12.61
N HIS A 81 11.16 -8.42 11.63
CA HIS A 81 11.31 -6.99 11.85
C HIS A 81 12.46 -6.63 12.80
N ARG A 82 13.69 -7.03 12.44
CA ARG A 82 14.90 -6.72 13.24
C ARG A 82 14.79 -5.30 13.84
N PRO A 83 14.99 -5.12 15.17
CA PRO A 83 14.57 -3.89 15.85
C PRO A 83 15.10 -2.59 15.21
N ASP A 84 16.33 -2.62 14.72
CA ASP A 84 16.97 -1.53 13.99
C ASP A 84 16.29 -1.21 12.66
N LEU A 85 15.96 -2.24 11.87
CA LEU A 85 15.23 -2.11 10.61
C LEU A 85 13.83 -1.54 10.85
N LYS A 86 13.11 -2.09 11.84
CA LYS A 86 11.79 -1.60 12.23
C LYS A 86 11.86 -0.13 12.63
N GLN A 87 12.79 0.23 13.50
CA GLN A 87 12.94 1.61 13.96
C GLN A 87 13.25 2.55 12.79
N SER A 88 14.14 2.17 11.86
CA SER A 88 14.43 2.97 10.67
C SER A 88 13.21 3.22 9.78
N ILE A 89 12.31 2.25 9.65
CA ILE A 89 11.06 2.42 8.89
C ILE A 89 10.12 3.38 9.65
N LEU A 90 9.99 3.22 10.96
CA LEU A 90 9.14 4.08 11.80
C LEU A 90 9.65 5.53 11.87
N ASP A 91 10.97 5.73 11.90
CA ASP A 91 11.57 7.06 11.85
C ASP A 91 11.28 7.75 10.52
N ALA A 92 11.33 7.02 9.40
CA ALA A 92 10.96 7.53 8.09
C ALA A 92 9.46 7.88 8.02
N GLN A 93 8.59 7.03 8.58
CA GLN A 93 7.15 7.27 8.70
C GLN A 93 6.87 8.51 9.54
N LYS A 94 7.56 8.68 10.67
CA LYS A 94 7.42 9.84 11.54
C LYS A 94 7.87 11.12 10.82
N ALA A 95 9.02 11.09 10.16
CA ALA A 95 9.51 12.25 9.41
C ALA A 95 8.54 12.66 8.28
N ALA A 96 7.88 11.71 7.62
CA ALA A 96 6.83 12.00 6.64
C ALA A 96 5.55 12.55 7.30
N SER A 97 5.17 12.02 8.46
CA SER A 97 4.04 12.52 9.25
C SER A 97 4.26 13.95 9.74
N ASP A 98 5.47 14.29 10.18
CA ASP A 98 5.85 15.64 10.60
C ASP A 98 5.81 16.63 9.42
N LYS A 99 5.92 16.13 8.17
CA LYS A 99 5.71 16.88 6.91
C LYS A 99 4.27 16.90 6.41
N GLY A 100 3.32 16.39 7.19
CA GLY A 100 1.89 16.43 6.87
C GLY A 100 1.34 15.24 6.07
N VAL A 101 2.12 14.18 5.82
CA VAL A 101 1.61 12.96 5.17
C VAL A 101 0.62 12.25 6.10
N ARG A 102 -0.60 11.97 5.61
CA ARG A 102 -1.67 11.32 6.40
C ARG A 102 -2.28 10.09 5.73
N SER A 103 -2.03 9.89 4.44
CA SER A 103 -2.56 8.76 3.67
C SER A 103 -1.57 8.34 2.59
N THR A 104 -1.74 7.11 2.10
CA THR A 104 -0.95 6.54 1.01
C THR A 104 -1.85 6.25 -0.19
N PRO A 105 -1.44 6.60 -1.43
CA PRO A 105 -0.24 7.36 -1.76
C PRO A 105 -0.39 8.86 -1.48
N THR A 106 0.69 9.52 -1.04
CA THR A 106 0.88 10.97 -1.11
C THR A 106 2.08 11.22 -2.01
N ILE A 107 1.90 11.99 -3.09
CA ILE A 107 2.96 12.26 -4.07
C ILE A 107 3.40 13.72 -3.96
N TYR A 108 4.71 13.91 -3.89
CA TYR A 108 5.36 15.21 -3.95
C TYR A 108 6.11 15.33 -5.28
N ILE A 109 5.94 16.46 -5.96
CA ILE A 109 6.83 16.89 -7.03
C ILE A 109 7.62 18.07 -6.49
N ASN A 110 8.92 17.86 -6.28
CA ASN A 110 9.75 18.73 -5.44
C ASN A 110 9.13 18.87 -4.03
N ASP A 111 8.79 20.08 -3.60
CA ASP A 111 8.16 20.34 -2.29
C ASP A 111 6.64 20.56 -2.39
N GLU A 112 6.03 20.38 -3.57
CA GLU A 112 4.59 20.55 -3.80
C GLU A 112 3.86 19.20 -3.76
N VAL A 113 2.81 19.10 -2.93
CA VAL A 113 1.90 17.94 -2.91
C VAL A 113 1.01 17.96 -4.14
N VAL A 114 0.91 16.83 -4.83
CA VAL A 114 -0.06 16.65 -5.93
C VAL A 114 -1.43 16.32 -5.32
N SER A 115 -2.37 17.25 -5.44
CA SER A 115 -3.77 17.01 -5.06
C SER A 115 -4.39 15.96 -5.99
N ASN A 116 -5.11 14.98 -5.42
CA ASN A 116 -5.69 13.85 -6.14
C ASN A 116 -4.69 13.21 -7.11
N PRO A 117 -3.71 12.43 -6.62
CA PRO A 117 -2.53 12.00 -7.40
C PRO A 117 -2.85 10.91 -8.44
N THR A 118 -3.74 11.21 -9.38
CA THR A 118 -3.97 10.40 -10.58
C THR A 118 -2.76 10.50 -11.50
N GLN A 119 -2.66 9.56 -12.44
CA GLN A 119 -1.58 9.58 -13.43
C GLN A 119 -1.53 10.90 -14.20
N GLU A 120 -2.68 11.44 -14.60
CA GLU A 120 -2.80 12.70 -15.32
C GLU A 120 -2.30 13.88 -14.49
N ASN A 121 -2.73 13.97 -13.22
CA ASN A 121 -2.35 15.06 -12.32
C ASN A 121 -0.85 15.02 -11.98
N VAL A 122 -0.28 13.82 -11.85
CA VAL A 122 1.17 13.64 -11.63
C VAL A 122 1.95 14.07 -12.88
N ILE A 123 1.53 13.66 -14.07
CA ILE A 123 2.16 14.08 -15.33
C ILE A 123 2.08 15.61 -15.48
N ALA A 124 0.90 16.19 -15.25
CA ALA A 124 0.70 17.64 -15.32
C ALA A 124 1.63 18.40 -14.35
N ALA A 125 1.79 17.90 -13.12
CA ALA A 125 2.69 18.47 -12.12
C ALA A 125 4.18 18.36 -12.53
N ILE A 126 4.58 17.24 -13.13
CA ILE A 126 5.94 17.06 -13.67
C ILE A 126 6.19 18.03 -14.82
N GLU A 127 5.30 18.11 -15.81
CA GLU A 127 5.48 19.00 -16.96
C GLU A 127 5.52 20.48 -16.52
N LYS A 128 4.67 20.88 -15.57
CA LYS A 128 4.72 22.20 -14.92
C LYS A 128 6.10 22.44 -14.28
N ALA A 129 6.62 21.49 -13.51
CA ALA A 129 7.91 21.61 -12.84
C ALA A 129 9.10 21.65 -13.82
N LEU A 130 8.94 21.10 -15.02
CA LEU A 130 9.92 21.15 -16.10
C LEU A 130 9.81 22.41 -16.97
N GLY A 131 8.78 23.24 -16.76
CA GLY A 131 8.50 24.43 -17.59
C GLY A 131 7.89 24.10 -18.96
N ASN A 132 7.35 22.90 -19.13
CA ASN A 132 6.70 22.47 -20.37
C ASN A 132 5.20 22.81 -20.36
N PRO A 133 4.56 22.87 -21.54
CA PRO A 133 3.12 23.01 -21.62
C PRO A 133 2.43 21.87 -20.86
N VAL A 134 1.57 22.25 -19.90
CA VAL A 134 0.80 21.28 -19.11
C VAL A 134 -0.27 20.65 -20.01
N PRO A 135 -0.33 19.31 -20.13
CA PRO A 135 -1.40 18.64 -20.87
C PRO A 135 -2.77 19.06 -20.34
N ALA A 136 -3.73 19.30 -21.23
CA ALA A 136 -5.07 19.77 -20.88
C ALA A 136 -5.86 18.67 -20.13
N ALA A 137 -5.67 18.57 -18.82
CA ALA A 137 -6.53 17.80 -17.93
C ALA A 137 -6.45 18.37 -16.51
N ALA A 138 -7.12 19.51 -16.28
CA ALA A 138 -7.28 20.09 -14.94
C ALA A 138 -8.62 20.83 -14.73
N THR A 139 -9.59 20.76 -15.64
CA THR A 139 -10.86 21.53 -15.51
C THR A 139 -12.15 20.73 -15.65
N THR A 140 -12.11 19.41 -15.51
CA THR A 140 -13.35 18.63 -15.33
C THR A 140 -13.34 17.98 -13.97
N GLU A 141 -13.76 18.75 -12.96
CA GLU A 141 -14.49 18.18 -11.83
C GLU A 141 -15.65 17.37 -12.40
N THR A 142 -15.46 16.06 -12.53
CA THR A 142 -16.61 15.16 -12.62
C THR A 142 -17.07 14.98 -11.19
N PRO A 143 -18.31 15.38 -10.83
CA PRO A 143 -18.84 15.08 -9.52
C PRO A 143 -18.81 13.57 -9.34
N VAL A 144 -18.03 13.09 -8.37
CA VAL A 144 -18.16 11.72 -7.89
C VAL A 144 -19.55 11.67 -7.25
N ALA A 145 -20.50 11.11 -7.98
CA ALA A 145 -21.79 10.73 -7.44
C ALA A 145 -21.52 9.90 -6.17
N PRO A 146 -22.22 10.16 -5.04
CA PRO A 146 -22.01 9.37 -3.84
C PRO A 146 -22.29 7.91 -4.21
N ALA A 147 -21.29 7.06 -4.00
CA ALA A 147 -21.46 5.62 -4.06
C ALA A 147 -22.66 5.28 -3.17
N GLY A 148 -23.74 4.87 -3.81
CA GLY A 148 -24.99 4.53 -3.14
C GLY A 148 -24.69 3.56 -2.01
N ALA A 149 -25.17 3.91 -0.82
CA ALA A 149 -25.31 2.94 0.25
C ALA A 149 -26.12 1.77 -0.30
N ALA A 150 -25.47 0.62 -0.48
CA ALA A 150 -26.18 -0.63 -0.63
C ALA A 150 -27.05 -0.81 0.63
N PRO A 151 -28.36 -1.04 0.51
CA PRO A 151 -29.19 -1.28 1.67
C PRO A 151 -28.73 -2.60 2.34
N ALA A 152 -28.59 -2.56 3.66
CA ALA A 152 -28.41 -3.75 4.48
C ALA A 152 -29.51 -4.78 4.13
N PRO A 153 -29.19 -6.09 4.06
CA PRO A 153 -30.23 -7.10 3.90
C PRO A 153 -31.17 -7.03 5.10
N ALA A 154 -32.46 -6.84 4.81
CA ALA A 154 -33.52 -6.88 5.80
C ALA A 154 -33.50 -8.24 6.53
N ALA A 155 -33.48 -8.19 7.86
CA ALA A 155 -33.71 -9.34 8.70
C ALA A 155 -35.11 -9.92 8.40
N ALA A 156 -35.17 -11.19 8.05
CA ALA A 156 -36.42 -11.93 7.96
C ALA A 156 -37.10 -11.99 9.35
N PRO A 157 -38.44 -11.86 9.44
CA PRO A 157 -39.14 -12.04 10.71
C PRO A 157 -38.99 -13.48 11.19
N GLY A 158 -38.60 -13.62 12.47
CA GLY A 158 -38.37 -14.89 13.13
C GLY A 158 -39.58 -15.81 13.05
N ALA A 159 -39.34 -17.04 12.59
CA ALA A 159 -40.25 -18.14 12.77
C ALA A 159 -40.31 -18.51 14.26
N VAL A 160 -41.52 -18.54 14.79
CA VAL A 160 -41.85 -19.03 16.13
C VAL A 160 -41.48 -20.53 16.21
N PRO A 161 -40.74 -20.99 17.23
CA PRO A 161 -40.49 -22.42 17.40
C PRO A 161 -41.79 -23.14 17.82
N PRO A 162 -42.06 -24.36 17.33
CA PRO A 162 -43.20 -25.14 17.80
C PRO A 162 -42.97 -25.60 19.25
N ALA A 163 -44.03 -25.45 20.06
CA ALA A 163 -44.12 -25.97 21.40
C ALA A 163 -43.98 -27.50 21.43
N THR A 164 -43.11 -28.00 22.31
CA THR A 164 -43.00 -29.42 22.65
C THR A 164 -44.22 -29.84 23.49
N PRO A 165 -44.98 -30.90 23.11
CA PRO A 165 -46.00 -31.45 23.99
C PRO A 165 -45.37 -32.35 25.08
N PRO A 166 -46.04 -32.51 26.25
CA PRO A 166 -45.46 -33.17 27.40
C PRO A 166 -45.57 -34.70 27.32
N GLN A 167 -44.48 -35.40 27.66
CA GLN A 167 -44.42 -36.73 28.26
C GLN A 167 -43.12 -36.78 29.09
#